data_AF-A0A9E2LL94-F1
#
_entry.id   AF-A0A9E2LL94-F1
#
_cell.length_a   1.000
_cell.length_b   1.000
_cell.length_c   1.000
_cell.angle_alpha   90.00
_cell.angle_beta   90.00
_cell.angle_gamma   90.00
#
_symmetry.space_group_name_H-M   'P 1'
#
loop_
_entity.id
_entity.type
_entity.pdbx_description
1 polymer ?
#
loop_
_entity_poly.entity_id
_entity_poly.type
_entity_poly.pdbx_seq_one_letter_code
_entity_poly.pdbx_strand_id
1 'polypeptide(L)'
;MKKYESFIEYINDQTPRGKEMLNQLYDLIHEVVPDAEEPMGYGVPSYAMKPHAKLQDKIMIAGFKSHVGFYPHHLTIDAFKDKLKPYKTLEGTVQFQYTQDIPKDLVKEMILFRYNAVHNK
;
A
#
# COMPACT_ATOMS: atom_id res chain seq x y z
N MET A 1 9.49 4.30 17.18
CA MET A 1 9.12 3.16 16.32
C MET A 1 10.34 2.29 16.14
N LYS A 2 10.17 0.96 16.12
CA LYS A 2 11.25 0.03 15.75
C LYS A 2 11.69 0.35 14.32
N LYS A 3 13.00 0.40 14.08
CA LYS A 3 13.55 0.57 12.73
C LYS A 3 13.71 -0.81 12.11
N TYR A 4 13.40 -0.91 10.83
CA TYR A 4 13.61 -2.11 10.02
C TYR A 4 14.46 -1.71 8.82
N GLU A 5 15.39 -2.58 8.45
CA GLU A 5 16.31 -2.35 7.34
C GLU A 5 15.77 -2.93 6.02
N SER A 6 14.76 -3.79 6.09
CA SER A 6 14.14 -4.41 4.91
C SER A 6 12.65 -4.73 5.10
N PHE A 7 11.97 -4.92 3.97
CA PHE A 7 10.59 -5.45 3.94
C PHE A 7 10.47 -6.80 4.64
N ILE A 8 11.44 -7.70 4.44
CA ILE A 8 11.44 -9.04 5.04
C ILE A 8 11.50 -8.94 6.57
N GLU A 9 12.38 -8.09 7.10
CA GLU A 9 12.49 -7.84 8.53
C GLU A 9 11.20 -7.24 9.10
N TYR A 10 10.64 -6.24 8.40
CA TYR A 10 9.37 -5.61 8.78
C TYR A 10 8.23 -6.63 8.88
N ILE A 11 8.09 -7.47 7.85
CA ILE A 11 7.01 -8.47 7.76
C ILE A 11 7.18 -9.60 8.78
N ASN A 12 8.42 -9.99 9.09
CA ASN A 12 8.67 -11.04 10.08
C ASN A 12 8.27 -10.63 11.50
N ASP A 13 8.18 -9.34 11.78
CA ASP A 13 7.72 -8.80 13.07
C ASP A 13 6.19 -8.67 13.17
N GLN A 14 5.45 -8.97 12.10
CA GLN A 14 3.99 -8.86 12.06
C GLN A 14 3.30 -10.14 12.55
N THR A 15 2.02 -10.01 12.93
CA THR A 15 1.18 -11.17 13.20
C THR A 15 1.04 -12.05 11.95
N PRO A 16 0.69 -13.35 12.08
CA PRO A 16 0.53 -14.22 10.91
C PRO A 16 -0.41 -13.65 9.84
N ARG A 17 -1.57 -13.10 10.24
CA ARG A 17 -2.53 -12.47 9.31
C ARG A 17 -2.00 -11.15 8.73
N GLY A 18 -1.29 -10.36 9.54
CA GLY A 18 -0.64 -9.14 9.05
C GLY A 18 0.42 -9.44 7.98
N LYS A 19 1.28 -10.43 8.24
CA LYS A 19 2.27 -10.93 7.27
C LYS A 19 1.60 -11.40 5.98
N GLU A 20 0.53 -12.19 6.06
CA GLU A 20 -0.20 -12.66 4.88
C GLU A 20 -0.72 -11.49 4.03
N MET A 21 -1.44 -10.56 4.64
CA MET A 21 -2.06 -9.42 3.94
C MET A 21 -1.02 -8.42 3.40
N LEU A 22 0.09 -8.20 4.12
CA LEU A 22 1.17 -7.33 3.63
C LEU A 22 1.91 -7.94 2.45
N ASN A 23 2.18 -9.26 2.45
CA ASN A 23 2.73 -9.93 1.28
C ASN A 23 1.78 -9.84 0.10
N GLN A 24 0.48 -10.00 0.33
CA GLN A 24 -0.51 -9.84 -0.73
C GLN A 24 -0.49 -8.43 -1.33
N LEU A 25 -0.40 -7.37 -0.52
CA LEU A 25 -0.26 -6.01 -1.06
C LEU A 25 1.07 -5.80 -1.78
N TYR A 26 2.17 -6.36 -1.25
CA TYR A 26 3.47 -6.34 -1.92
C TYR A 26 3.41 -6.98 -3.31
N ASP A 27 2.80 -8.16 -3.43
CA ASP A 27 2.66 -8.88 -4.69
C ASP A 27 1.82 -8.07 -5.68
N LEU A 28 0.70 -7.49 -5.23
CA LEU A 28 -0.15 -6.65 -6.09
C LEU A 28 0.57 -5.39 -6.58
N ILE A 29 1.43 -4.79 -5.76
CA ILE A 29 2.25 -3.64 -6.15
C ILE A 29 3.25 -4.03 -7.23
N HIS A 30 3.99 -5.13 -7.04
CA HIS A 30 4.99 -5.58 -8.02
C HIS A 30 4.38 -6.20 -9.27
N GLU A 31 3.13 -6.70 -9.21
CA GLU A 31 2.41 -7.13 -10.40
C GLU A 31 2.08 -5.95 -11.33
N VAL A 32 1.71 -4.79 -10.75
CA VAL A 32 1.34 -3.59 -11.51
C VAL A 32 2.54 -2.71 -11.83
N VAL A 33 3.51 -2.64 -10.93
CA VAL A 33 4.72 -1.82 -11.03
C VAL A 33 5.94 -2.69 -10.71
N PRO A 34 6.41 -3.52 -11.67
CA PRO A 34 7.51 -4.45 -11.44
C PRO A 34 8.81 -3.78 -10.97
N ASP A 35 9.03 -2.54 -11.41
CA ASP A 35 10.24 -1.76 -11.11
C ASP A 35 10.07 -0.85 -9.87
N ALA A 36 9.13 -1.14 -8.97
CA ALA A 36 8.89 -0.30 -7.80
C ALA A 36 10.09 -0.32 -6.84
N GLU A 37 10.80 0.80 -6.76
CA GLU A 37 12.01 0.95 -5.94
C GLU A 37 11.69 1.38 -4.50
N GLU A 38 12.64 1.19 -3.59
CA GLU A 38 12.58 1.54 -2.16
C GLU A 38 11.52 0.77 -1.34
N PRO A 39 11.85 -0.40 -0.79
CA PRO A 39 10.88 -1.13 0.02
C PRO A 39 10.68 -0.55 1.42
N MET A 40 11.34 0.55 1.83
CA MET A 40 11.24 1.10 3.19
C MET A 40 11.27 2.64 3.23
N GLY A 41 10.29 3.24 3.92
CA GLY A 41 10.19 4.67 4.19
C GLY A 41 9.38 4.93 5.46
N TYR A 42 9.83 5.86 6.32
CA TYR A 42 9.19 6.13 7.63
C TYR A 42 9.02 4.89 8.55
N GLY A 43 9.87 3.88 8.38
CA GLY A 43 9.81 2.63 9.15
C GLY A 43 8.75 1.63 8.68
N VAL A 44 8.13 1.87 7.52
CA VAL A 44 7.16 0.96 6.89
C VAL A 44 7.50 0.77 5.42
N PRO A 45 6.95 -0.26 4.74
CA PRO A 45 7.22 -0.41 3.33
C PRO A 45 6.63 0.71 2.44
N SER A 46 7.44 1.25 1.52
CA SER A 46 7.16 2.53 0.82
C SER A 46 7.65 2.57 -0.64
N TYR A 47 6.87 2.00 -1.54
CA TYR A 47 7.22 1.76 -2.94
C TYR A 47 7.14 3.02 -3.80
N ALA A 48 8.23 3.35 -4.48
CA ALA A 48 8.30 4.41 -5.48
C ALA A 48 7.56 4.03 -6.76
N MET A 49 6.66 4.89 -7.23
CA MET A 49 5.99 4.66 -8.51
C MET A 49 6.85 5.06 -9.71
N LYS A 50 7.94 5.82 -9.52
CA LYS A 50 8.87 6.24 -10.58
C LYS A 50 10.29 6.48 -10.02
N PRO A 51 11.33 6.55 -10.86
CA PRO A 51 12.66 6.98 -10.42
C PRO A 51 12.64 8.37 -9.78
N HIS A 52 13.45 8.56 -8.73
CA HIS A 52 13.52 9.81 -7.96
C HIS A 52 12.16 10.28 -7.40
N ALA A 53 11.27 9.33 -7.06
CA ALA A 53 9.96 9.61 -6.51
C ALA A 53 10.03 10.44 -5.22
N LYS A 54 9.23 11.50 -5.15
CA LYS A 54 8.94 12.20 -3.88
C LYS A 54 7.96 11.37 -3.07
N LEU A 55 7.80 11.68 -1.77
CA LEU A 55 6.87 10.96 -0.87
C LEU A 55 5.46 10.82 -1.46
N GLN A 56 4.93 11.88 -2.06
CA GLN A 56 3.61 11.88 -2.68
C GLN A 56 3.50 10.91 -3.86
N ASP A 57 4.61 10.54 -4.51
CA ASP A 57 4.70 9.62 -5.64
C ASP A 57 4.92 8.16 -5.20
N LYS A 58 4.83 7.88 -3.90
CA LYS A 58 5.00 6.54 -3.32
C LYS A 58 3.67 5.95 -2.86
N ILE A 59 3.59 4.63 -2.85
CA ILE A 59 2.56 3.84 -2.18
C ILE A 59 3.16 3.23 -0.94
N MET A 60 2.48 3.34 0.21
CA MET A 60 2.93 2.69 1.44
C MET A 60 1.96 1.60 1.89
N ILE A 61 2.47 0.62 2.64
CA ILE A 61 1.68 -0.38 3.35
C ILE A 61 2.17 -0.49 4.79
N ALA A 62 1.27 -0.70 5.74
CA ALA A 62 1.64 -0.82 7.14
C ALA A 62 0.75 -1.81 7.89
N GLY A 63 1.36 -2.67 8.71
CA GLY A 63 0.66 -3.57 9.63
C GLY A 63 0.30 -2.87 10.94
N PHE A 64 -0.92 -3.11 11.41
CA PHE A 64 -1.43 -2.65 12.71
C PHE A 64 -2.01 -3.82 13.51
N LYS A 65 -2.49 -3.54 14.72
CA LYS A 65 -3.05 -4.58 15.61
C LYS A 65 -4.24 -5.34 15.02
N SER A 66 -5.08 -4.68 14.21
CA SER A 66 -6.34 -5.26 13.71
C SER A 66 -6.52 -5.21 12.19
N HIS A 67 -5.59 -4.58 11.47
CA HIS A 67 -5.74 -4.27 10.04
C HIS A 67 -4.38 -4.04 9.39
N VAL A 68 -4.35 -4.08 8.06
CA VAL A 68 -3.30 -3.44 7.26
C VAL A 68 -3.80 -2.11 6.70
N GLY A 69 -2.97 -1.08 6.71
CA GLY A 69 -3.20 0.18 6.02
C GLY A 69 -2.56 0.14 4.63
N PHE A 70 -3.31 0.56 3.62
CA PHE A 70 -2.84 0.81 2.26
C PHE A 70 -2.94 2.31 1.97
N TYR A 71 -1.83 2.91 1.55
CA TYR A 71 -1.67 4.36 1.43
C TYR A 71 -1.39 4.76 -0.02
N PRO A 72 -2.41 4.81 -0.89
CA PRO A 72 -2.26 5.02 -2.33
C PRO A 72 -2.25 6.49 -2.77
N HIS A 73 -2.19 7.46 -1.84
CA HIS A 73 -2.41 8.91 -2.05
C HIS A 73 -3.89 9.34 -1.97
N HIS A 74 -4.16 10.58 -1.51
CA HIS A 74 -5.52 11.11 -1.29
C HIS A 74 -6.35 11.15 -2.58
N LEU A 75 -5.80 11.64 -3.69
CA LEU A 75 -6.49 11.63 -4.99
C LEU A 75 -6.94 10.24 -5.44
N THR A 76 -6.19 9.19 -5.07
CA THR A 76 -6.58 7.80 -5.36
C THR A 76 -7.75 7.37 -4.48
N ILE A 77 -7.77 7.75 -3.20
CA ILE A 77 -8.92 7.49 -2.33
C ILE A 77 -10.17 8.22 -2.86
N ASP A 78 -10.03 9.47 -3.28
CA ASP A 78 -11.15 10.26 -3.80
C ASP A 78 -11.74 9.67 -5.09
N ALA A 79 -10.89 9.25 -6.02
CA ALA A 79 -11.30 8.62 -7.28
C ALA A 79 -12.04 7.29 -7.07
N PHE A 80 -11.74 6.58 -5.98
CA PHE A 80 -12.31 5.26 -5.69
C PHE A 80 -13.32 5.27 -4.53
N LYS A 81 -13.72 6.45 -4.03
CA LYS A 81 -14.57 6.61 -2.83
C LYS A 81 -15.82 5.74 -2.83
N ASP A 82 -16.48 5.60 -3.98
CA ASP A 82 -17.72 4.83 -4.10
C ASP A 82 -17.49 3.32 -3.99
N LYS A 83 -16.39 2.82 -4.57
CA LYS A 83 -15.96 1.42 -4.44
C LYS A 83 -15.42 1.12 -3.03
N LEU A 84 -14.93 2.14 -2.33
CA LEU A 84 -14.34 2.02 -0.99
C LEU A 84 -15.34 2.12 0.16
N LYS A 85 -16.63 2.41 -0.10
CA LYS A 85 -17.69 2.48 0.93
C LYS A 85 -17.73 1.30 1.91
N PRO A 86 -17.45 0.05 1.52
CA PRO A 86 -17.44 -1.09 2.45
C PRO A 86 -16.25 -1.11 3.42
N TYR A 87 -15.24 -0.26 3.21
CA TYR A 87 -13.99 -0.25 3.95
C TYR A 87 -13.83 1.04 4.74
N LYS A 88 -13.03 0.97 5.81
CA LYS A 88 -12.68 2.17 6.58
C LYS A 88 -11.61 2.96 5.82
N THR A 89 -11.88 4.21 5.53
CA THR A 89 -10.96 5.12 4.85
C THR A 89 -10.60 6.33 5.71
N LEU A 90 -9.43 6.89 5.44
CA LEU A 90 -8.94 8.18 5.95
C LEU A 90 -8.34 8.94 4.76
N GLU A 91 -7.93 10.18 4.96
CA GLU A 91 -7.22 10.94 3.94
C GLU A 91 -5.99 10.14 3.44
N GLY A 92 -5.99 9.81 2.15
CA GLY A 92 -4.91 9.05 1.51
C GLY A 92 -4.73 7.60 1.96
N THR A 93 -5.68 7.02 2.70
CA THR A 93 -5.55 5.66 3.25
C THR A 93 -6.86 4.86 3.19
N VAL A 94 -6.75 3.55 2.94
CA VAL A 94 -7.79 2.56 3.23
C VAL A 94 -7.25 1.51 4.21
N GLN A 95 -8.08 1.08 5.15
CA GLN A 95 -7.77 0.05 6.15
C GLN A 95 -8.48 -1.25 5.80
N PHE A 96 -7.73 -2.31 5.51
CA PHE A 96 -8.27 -3.66 5.35
C PHE A 96 -8.20 -4.40 6.69
N GLN A 97 -9.35 -4.63 7.31
CA GLN A 97 -9.43 -5.32 8.59
C GLN A 97 -9.02 -6.79 8.43
N TYR A 98 -8.40 -7.37 9.45
CA TYR A 98 -7.98 -8.78 9.45
C TYR A 98 -9.13 -9.78 9.30
N THR A 99 -10.37 -9.34 9.56
CA THR A 99 -11.61 -10.10 9.38
C THR A 99 -12.12 -10.10 7.94
N GLN A 100 -11.45 -9.41 7.02
CA GLN A 100 -11.85 -9.27 5.63
C GLN A 100 -10.68 -9.61 4.71
N ASP A 101 -10.99 -10.03 3.49
CA ASP A 101 -9.99 -10.23 2.45
C ASP A 101 -9.73 -8.94 1.69
N ILE A 102 -8.51 -8.82 1.16
CA ILE A 102 -8.14 -7.69 0.31
C ILE A 102 -8.86 -7.84 -1.04
N PRO A 103 -9.61 -6.83 -1.50
CA PRO A 103 -10.24 -6.85 -2.82
C PRO A 103 -9.16 -6.64 -3.90
N LYS A 104 -8.55 -7.74 -4.35
CA LYS A 104 -7.36 -7.73 -5.23
C LYS A 104 -7.54 -6.85 -6.46
N ASP A 105 -8.64 -7.01 -7.19
CA ASP A 105 -8.89 -6.26 -8.43
C ASP A 105 -9.02 -4.76 -8.16
N LEU A 106 -9.73 -4.38 -7.10
CA LEU A 106 -9.84 -2.98 -6.68
C LEU A 106 -8.48 -2.39 -6.32
N VAL A 107 -7.65 -3.13 -5.59
CA VAL A 107 -6.31 -2.68 -5.23
C VAL A 107 -5.43 -2.51 -6.48
N LYS A 108 -5.48 -3.44 -7.44
CA LYS A 108 -4.75 -3.31 -8.72
C LYS A 108 -5.19 -2.07 -9.50
N GLU A 109 -6.50 -1.83 -9.61
CA GLU A 109 -7.03 -0.63 -10.25
C GLU A 109 -6.50 0.65 -9.58
N MET A 110 -6.46 0.68 -8.25
CA MET A 110 -5.94 1.82 -7.49
C MET A 110 -4.44 2.04 -7.70
N ILE A 111 -3.64 0.97 -7.72
CA ILE A 111 -2.19 1.04 -7.97
C ILE A 111 -1.95 1.56 -9.39
N LEU A 112 -2.65 1.02 -10.38
CA LEU A 112 -2.52 1.45 -11.78
C LEU A 112 -2.94 2.91 -11.97
N PHE A 113 -4.06 3.32 -11.35
CA PHE A 113 -4.48 4.72 -11.34
C PHE A 113 -3.40 5.63 -10.77
N ARG A 114 -2.82 5.23 -9.63
CA ARG A 114 -1.76 6.02 -9.00
C ARG A 114 -0.51 6.09 -9.87
N TYR A 115 -0.09 4.96 -10.45
CA TYR A 115 1.03 4.88 -11.37
C TYR A 115 0.83 5.85 -12.55
N ASN A 116 -0.31 5.78 -13.24
CA ASN A 116 -0.62 6.68 -14.36
C ASN A 116 -0.63 8.15 -13.94
N ALA A 117 -1.21 8.47 -12.78
CA ALA A 117 -1.24 9.83 -12.26
C ALA A 117 0.15 10.39 -11.88
N VAL A 118 1.17 9.55 -11.69
CA VAL A 118 2.55 9.96 -11.41
C VAL A 118 3.36 10.19 -12.70
N HIS A 119 3.03 9.46 -13.77
CA HIS A 119 3.74 9.52 -15.06
C HIS A 119 3.15 10.51 -16.06
N ASN A 120 1.85 10.82 -15.94
CA ASN A 120 1.15 11.74 -16.84
C ASN A 120 1.09 13.18 -16.29
N LYS A 121 2.03 13.55 -15.39
CA LYS A 121 2.15 14.91 -14.85
C LYS A 121 2.94 15.82 -15.77
#